data_AF-X0ZES0-F1
#
_entry.id   AF-X0ZES0-F1
#
_cell.length_a   1.000
_cell.length_b   1.000
_cell.length_c   1.000
_cell.angle_alpha   90.00
_cell.angle_beta   90.00
_cell.angle_gamma   90.00
#
_symmetry.space_group_name_H-M   'P 1'
#
loop_
_entity.id
_entity.type
_entity.pdbx_description
1 polymer ?
#
loop_
_entity_poly.entity_id
_entity_poly.type
_entity_poly.pdbx_seq_one_letter_code
_entity_poly.pdbx_strand_id
1 'polypeptide(L)'
;MMIFTGSSVPELGKRIADKLGIKMGKVELTTFSDGEIYVRYLESIRGAHVFLIQTCSHPVNYNIMEMLIMIDALKRASAKKITAVIPYMGYSRQDRKARGREPISAKLIADLLSKAGIDRMMTMDLHAGQIQGFFNVPVDHLTAIPKIIDYINGKNIKDLVIVAPDSGRRANSGL
;
A
#
# COMPACT_ATOMS: atom_id res chain seq x y z
N MET A 1 10.76 7.57 -14.57
CA MET A 1 10.14 7.03 -13.34
C MET A 1 9.70 8.21 -12.49
N MET A 2 8.50 8.18 -11.92
CA MET A 2 7.98 9.24 -11.05
C MET A 2 7.40 8.63 -9.78
N ILE A 3 7.54 9.35 -8.66
CA ILE A 3 6.97 8.96 -7.37
C ILE A 3 5.96 10.02 -6.96
N PHE A 4 4.76 9.60 -6.62
CA PHE A 4 3.76 10.44 -5.99
C PHE A 4 3.30 9.80 -4.69
N THR A 5 2.81 10.63 -3.77
CA THR A 5 2.23 10.18 -2.50
C THR A 5 0.82 10.70 -2.39
N GLY A 6 -0.06 9.92 -1.80
CA GLY A 6 -1.26 10.50 -1.22
C GLY A 6 -0.99 11.13 0.15
N SER A 7 -2.05 11.53 0.84
CA SER A 7 -2.03 12.25 2.11
C SER A 7 -1.63 11.39 3.31
N SER A 8 -1.75 10.07 3.22
CA SER A 8 -1.56 9.17 4.37
C SER A 8 -0.10 9.02 4.82
N VAL A 9 0.86 9.08 3.89
CA VAL A 9 2.29 8.82 4.16
C VAL A 9 3.26 9.67 3.31
N PRO A 10 3.10 11.01 3.25
CA PRO A 10 3.96 11.87 2.43
C PRO A 10 5.45 11.80 2.84
N GLU A 11 5.73 11.66 4.14
CA GLU A 11 7.10 11.56 4.65
C GLU A 11 7.79 10.27 4.18
N LEU A 12 7.07 9.14 4.15
CA LEU A 12 7.63 7.88 3.68
C LEU A 12 8.00 7.97 2.20
N GLY A 13 7.12 8.53 1.36
CA GLY A 13 7.41 8.69 -0.05
C GLY A 13 8.56 9.66 -0.31
N LYS A 14 8.68 10.74 0.47
CA LYS A 14 9.84 11.63 0.43
C LYS A 14 11.13 10.86 0.75
N ARG A 15 11.16 10.09 1.85
CA ARG A 15 12.33 9.28 2.23
C ARG A 15 12.71 8.25 1.16
N ILE A 16 11.73 7.66 0.48
CA ILE A 16 11.96 6.74 -0.64
C ILE A 16 12.55 7.49 -1.84
N ALA A 17 12.00 8.65 -2.19
CA ALA A 17 12.49 9.48 -3.28
C ALA A 17 13.94 9.95 -3.03
N ASP A 18 14.24 10.39 -1.80
CA ASP A 18 15.58 10.80 -1.37
C ASP A 18 16.59 9.65 -1.50
N LYS A 19 16.21 8.44 -1.06
CA LYS A 19 17.05 7.24 -1.21
C LYS A 19 17.29 6.83 -2.66
N LEU A 20 16.36 7.16 -3.56
CA LEU A 20 16.46 6.90 -5.00
C LEU A 20 17.15 8.05 -5.75
N GLY A 21 17.50 9.15 -5.08
CA GLY A 21 18.12 10.32 -5.69
C GLY A 21 17.20 11.07 -6.67
N ILE A 22 15.88 10.95 -6.51
CA ILE A 22 14.89 11.63 -7.37
C ILE A 22 14.01 12.57 -6.58
N LYS A 23 13.45 13.58 -7.26
CA LYS A 23 12.45 14.47 -6.66
C LYS A 23 11.09 13.78 -6.66
N MET A 24 10.37 13.92 -5.55
CA MET A 24 8.97 13.51 -5.48
C MET A 24 8.13 14.43 -6.36
N GLY A 25 7.24 13.83 -7.14
CA GLY A 25 6.35 14.55 -8.03
C GLY A 25 5.29 15.33 -7.26
N LYS A 26 4.77 16.38 -7.89
CA LYS A 26 3.82 17.29 -7.25
C LYS A 26 2.37 16.90 -7.56
N VAL A 27 1.59 16.75 -6.50
CA VAL A 27 0.14 16.52 -6.58
C VAL A 27 -0.56 17.50 -5.65
N GLU A 28 -1.62 18.11 -6.16
CA GLU A 28 -2.58 18.88 -5.39
C GLU A 28 -3.66 17.92 -4.88
N LEU A 29 -3.76 17.83 -3.56
CA LEU A 29 -4.76 17.03 -2.85
C LEU A 29 -5.51 17.97 -1.92
N THR A 30 -6.83 18.05 -2.10
CA THR A 30 -7.70 18.84 -1.22
C THR A 30 -9.06 18.18 -1.11
N THR A 31 -9.93 18.75 -0.29
CA THR A 31 -11.33 18.33 -0.16
C THR A 31 -12.23 19.50 -0.53
N PHE A 32 -13.28 19.22 -1.29
CA PHE A 32 -14.37 20.15 -1.49
C PHE A 32 -15.13 20.39 -0.18
N SER A 33 -15.98 21.41 -0.15
CA SER A 33 -16.72 21.82 1.06
C SER A 33 -17.69 20.75 1.59
N ASP A 34 -18.10 19.82 0.74
CA ASP A 34 -18.96 18.67 1.07
C ASP A 34 -18.17 17.41 1.47
N GLY A 35 -16.84 17.47 1.43
CA GLY A 35 -15.95 16.38 1.81
C GLY A 35 -15.50 15.48 0.64
N GLU A 36 -15.90 15.77 -0.60
CA GLU A 36 -15.38 15.05 -1.77
C GLU A 36 -13.89 15.31 -1.98
N ILE A 37 -13.16 14.29 -2.42
CA ILE A 37 -11.70 14.37 -2.61
C ILE A 37 -11.39 14.95 -4.00
N TYR A 38 -10.55 15.97 -4.03
CA TYR A 38 -9.98 16.54 -5.25
C TYR A 38 -8.52 16.12 -5.42
N VAL A 39 -8.18 15.68 -6.63
CA VAL A 39 -6.82 15.29 -7.01
C VAL A 39 -6.43 15.94 -8.33
N ARG A 40 -5.25 16.56 -8.36
CA ARG A 40 -4.64 17.06 -9.59
C ARG A 40 -3.12 16.90 -9.60
N TYR A 41 -2.58 16.18 -10.58
CA TYR A 41 -1.14 16.14 -10.82
C TYR A 41 -0.66 17.46 -11.43
N LEU A 42 0.43 18.02 -10.89
CA LEU A 42 0.96 19.32 -11.31
C LEU A 42 2.09 19.22 -12.33
N GLU A 43 2.35 18.01 -12.83
CA GLU A 43 3.42 17.68 -13.77
C GLU A 43 2.89 16.74 -14.84
N SER A 44 3.52 16.73 -16.02
CA SER A 44 3.16 15.78 -17.07
C SER A 44 3.55 14.36 -16.66
N ILE A 45 2.57 13.47 -16.62
CA ILE A 45 2.74 12.04 -16.29
C ILE A 45 2.61 11.13 -17.52
N ARG A 46 2.40 11.71 -18.71
CA ARG A 46 2.18 10.95 -19.94
C ARG A 46 3.39 10.06 -20.23
N GLY A 47 3.15 8.77 -20.44
CA GLY A 47 4.21 7.81 -20.74
C GLY A 47 5.08 7.43 -19.52
N ALA A 48 4.81 8.00 -18.34
CA ALA A 48 5.63 7.76 -17.16
C ALA A 48 5.34 6.39 -16.53
N HIS A 49 6.39 5.79 -15.96
CA HIS A 49 6.25 4.71 -14.98
C HIS A 49 6.12 5.35 -13.60
N VAL A 50 4.94 5.25 -13.01
CA VAL A 50 4.55 5.90 -11.79
C VAL A 50 4.50 4.90 -10.63
N PHE A 51 5.10 5.29 -9.52
CA PHE A 51 4.95 4.63 -8.23
C PHE A 51 4.10 5.55 -7.34
N LEU A 52 2.89 5.10 -7.02
CA LEU A 52 1.97 5.82 -6.15
C LEU A 52 2.03 5.21 -4.75
N ILE A 53 2.48 5.98 -3.77
CA ILE A 53 2.68 5.53 -2.39
C ILE A 53 1.52 6.05 -1.52
N GLN A 54 0.75 5.13 -0.94
CA GLN A 54 -0.36 5.46 -0.05
C GLN A 54 -0.61 4.24 0.86
N THR A 55 -0.91 4.45 2.14
CA THR A 55 -1.46 3.37 2.98
C THR A 55 -2.98 3.39 2.95
N CYS A 56 -3.59 2.23 3.16
CA CYS A 56 -5.03 2.13 3.42
C CYS A 56 -5.30 2.04 4.93
N SER A 57 -4.57 2.84 5.72
CA SER A 57 -4.70 2.95 7.19
C SER A 57 -5.74 4.00 7.58
N HIS A 58 -5.97 4.19 8.89
CA HIS A 58 -6.93 5.19 9.36
C HIS A 58 -6.61 6.61 8.85
N PRO A 59 -7.60 7.37 8.33
CA PRO A 59 -8.99 6.99 8.07
C PRO A 59 -9.12 6.08 6.84
N VAL A 60 -9.53 4.82 7.07
CA VAL A 60 -9.35 3.72 6.09
C VAL A 60 -10.04 4.00 4.76
N ASN A 61 -11.31 4.38 4.80
CA ASN A 61 -12.11 4.55 3.58
C ASN A 61 -11.70 5.80 2.81
N TYR A 62 -11.35 6.88 3.51
CA TYR A 62 -10.86 8.10 2.90
C TYR A 62 -9.57 7.83 2.11
N ASN A 63 -8.60 7.17 2.74
CA ASN A 63 -7.31 6.87 2.11
C ASN A 63 -7.45 5.90 0.92
N ILE A 64 -8.38 4.94 1.00
CA ILE A 64 -8.72 4.05 -0.12
C ILE A 64 -9.33 4.85 -1.27
N MET A 65 -10.32 5.71 -0.99
CA MET A 65 -10.95 6.53 -2.01
C MET A 65 -9.98 7.51 -2.66
N GLU A 66 -9.15 8.18 -1.86
CA GLU A 66 -8.10 9.07 -2.36
C GLU A 66 -7.15 8.31 -3.30
N MET A 67 -6.71 7.10 -2.89
CA MET A 67 -5.87 6.27 -3.74
C MET A 67 -6.53 5.91 -5.08
N LEU A 68 -7.81 5.50 -5.05
CA LEU A 68 -8.56 5.14 -6.25
C LEU A 68 -8.70 6.33 -7.21
N ILE A 69 -9.01 7.51 -6.69
CA ILE A 69 -9.12 8.75 -7.48
C ILE A 69 -7.75 9.15 -8.05
N MET A 70 -6.69 9.02 -7.26
CA MET A 70 -5.32 9.25 -7.72
C MET A 70 -4.92 8.29 -8.86
N ILE A 71 -5.28 7.02 -8.79
CA ILE A 71 -5.02 6.02 -9.85
C ILE A 71 -5.81 6.36 -11.11
N ASP A 72 -7.10 6.70 -10.97
CA ASP A 72 -7.96 7.09 -12.11
C ASP A 72 -7.38 8.32 -12.84
N ALA A 73 -6.97 9.34 -12.08
CA ALA A 73 -6.31 10.53 -12.65
C ALA A 73 -5.00 10.18 -13.38
N LEU A 74 -4.17 9.27 -12.82
CA LEU A 74 -2.95 8.80 -13.51
C LEU A 74 -3.26 8.13 -14.84
N LYS A 75 -4.24 7.23 -14.83
CA LYS A 75 -4.66 6.46 -16.00
C LYS A 75 -5.19 7.37 -17.10
N ARG A 76 -6.07 8.32 -16.76
CA ARG A 76 -6.66 9.28 -17.70
C ARG A 76 -5.62 10.23 -18.29
N ALA A 77 -4.62 10.63 -17.51
CA ALA A 77 -3.49 11.41 -18.01
C ALA A 77 -2.39 10.54 -18.69
N SER A 78 -2.73 9.30 -19.05
CA SER A 78 -1.92 8.41 -19.91
C SER A 78 -0.56 8.03 -19.30
N ALA A 79 -0.50 7.81 -17.99
CA ALA A 79 0.63 7.11 -17.39
C ALA A 79 0.81 5.75 -18.08
N LYS A 80 2.07 5.40 -18.39
CA LYS A 80 2.38 4.13 -19.08
C LYS A 80 2.26 2.93 -18.15
N LYS A 81 2.61 3.11 -16.88
CA LYS A 81 2.54 2.07 -15.87
C LYS A 81 2.27 2.68 -14.50
N ILE A 82 1.34 2.11 -13.75
CA ILE A 82 0.96 2.53 -12.40
C ILE A 82 1.26 1.39 -11.43
N THR A 83 2.27 1.57 -10.59
CA THR A 83 2.58 0.66 -9.48
C THR A 83 2.04 1.26 -8.19
N ALA A 84 1.04 0.59 -7.61
CA ALA A 84 0.50 0.93 -6.31
C ALA A 84 1.41 0.39 -5.20
N VAL A 85 2.05 1.28 -4.44
CA VAL A 85 2.86 0.93 -3.28
C VAL A 85 2.01 1.16 -2.03
N ILE A 86 1.53 0.08 -1.42
CA ILE A 86 0.61 0.07 -0.28
C ILE A 86 1.30 -0.59 0.92
N PRO A 87 2.09 0.15 1.72
CA PRO A 87 2.82 -0.42 2.86
C PRO A 87 1.91 -1.10 3.89
N TYR A 88 0.69 -0.59 4.04
CA TYR A 88 -0.34 -1.19 4.90
C TYR A 88 -1.66 -1.25 4.14
N MET A 89 -2.13 -2.47 3.87
CA MET A 89 -3.42 -2.71 3.22
C MET A 89 -4.51 -2.94 4.28
N GLY A 90 -5.33 -1.92 4.53
CA GLY A 90 -6.59 -2.05 5.27
C GLY A 90 -7.53 -3.10 4.64
N TYR A 91 -8.54 -3.53 5.40
CA TYR A 91 -9.45 -4.64 5.03
C TYR A 91 -8.80 -6.02 4.84
N SER A 92 -7.48 -6.15 4.97
CA SER A 92 -6.74 -7.41 4.82
C SER A 92 -7.14 -8.52 5.81
N ARG A 93 -7.78 -8.18 6.93
CA ARG A 93 -8.30 -9.17 7.90
C ARG A 93 -9.59 -9.86 7.48
N GLN A 94 -10.31 -9.32 6.51
CA GLN A 94 -11.56 -9.91 5.99
C GLN A 94 -11.28 -10.51 4.60
N ASP A 95 -10.44 -11.53 4.60
CA ASP A 95 -9.91 -12.24 3.45
C ASP A 95 -10.66 -13.54 3.13
N ARG A 96 -11.62 -13.94 3.96
CA ARG A 96 -12.50 -15.08 3.73
C ARG A 96 -13.86 -14.85 4.37
N LYS A 97 -14.83 -15.66 3.98
CA LYS A 97 -16.10 -15.77 4.70
C LYS A 97 -15.90 -16.68 5.89
N ALA A 98 -15.92 -16.13 7.11
CA ALA A 98 -15.92 -16.95 8.32
C ALA A 98 -17.32 -17.51 8.59
N ARG A 99 -18.36 -16.79 8.17
CA ARG A 99 -19.77 -17.19 8.26
C ARG A 99 -20.51 -16.90 6.95
N GLY A 100 -21.71 -17.47 6.82
CA GLY A 100 -22.61 -17.14 5.72
C GLY A 100 -22.93 -15.65 5.66
N ARG A 101 -23.10 -15.10 4.44
CA ARG A 101 -23.50 -13.71 4.16
C ARG A 101 -22.53 -12.60 4.58
N GLU A 102 -21.27 -12.92 4.85
CA GLU A 102 -20.20 -11.92 5.05
C GLU A 102 -19.53 -11.54 3.71
N PRO A 103 -19.00 -10.31 3.57
CA PRO A 103 -18.16 -9.93 2.44
C PRO A 103 -16.74 -10.50 2.59
N ILE A 104 -16.01 -10.51 1.47
CA ILE A 104 -14.55 -10.67 1.44
C ILE A 104 -13.98 -9.29 1.08
N SER A 105 -13.88 -8.40 2.06
CA SER A 105 -13.51 -7.00 1.80
C SER A 105 -12.11 -6.85 1.21
N ALA A 106 -11.15 -7.72 1.58
CA ALA A 106 -9.84 -7.72 0.95
C ALA A 106 -9.93 -7.97 -0.57
N LYS A 107 -10.83 -8.86 -1.01
CA LYS A 107 -11.07 -9.12 -2.44
C LYS A 107 -11.72 -7.91 -3.12
N LEU A 108 -12.70 -7.28 -2.47
CA LEU A 108 -13.32 -6.05 -2.97
C LEU A 108 -12.28 -4.94 -3.20
N ILE A 109 -11.38 -4.71 -2.24
CA ILE A 109 -10.31 -3.70 -2.41
C ILE A 109 -9.38 -4.07 -3.55
N ALA A 110 -9.01 -5.36 -3.69
CA ALA A 110 -8.20 -5.82 -4.80
C ALA A 110 -8.86 -5.58 -6.17
N ASP A 111 -10.17 -5.81 -6.28
CA ASP A 111 -10.94 -5.54 -7.49
C ASP A 111 -11.04 -4.05 -7.81
N LEU A 112 -11.29 -3.21 -6.81
CA LEU A 112 -11.35 -1.76 -6.98
C LEU A 112 -10.02 -1.19 -7.49
N LEU A 113 -8.90 -1.57 -6.87
CA LEU A 113 -7.58 -1.14 -7.30
C LEU A 113 -7.24 -1.61 -8.72
N SER A 114 -7.49 -2.89 -9.00
CA SER A 114 -7.27 -3.47 -10.34
C SER A 114 -8.14 -2.77 -11.39
N LYS A 115 -9.40 -2.45 -11.06
CA LYS A 115 -10.32 -1.79 -11.99
C LYS A 115 -9.97 -0.31 -12.21
N ALA A 116 -9.54 0.39 -11.16
CA ALA A 116 -9.03 1.75 -11.26
C ALA A 116 -7.85 1.81 -12.24
N GLY A 117 -7.03 0.77 -12.28
CA GLY A 117 -6.07 0.51 -13.34
C GLY A 117 -4.62 0.52 -12.89
N ILE A 118 -4.35 -0.06 -11.72
CA ILE A 118 -2.97 -0.40 -11.36
C ILE A 118 -2.47 -1.51 -12.29
N ASP A 119 -1.18 -1.51 -12.58
CA ASP A 119 -0.50 -2.57 -13.35
C ASP A 119 0.28 -3.53 -12.44
N ARG A 120 0.52 -3.12 -11.19
CA ARG A 120 1.27 -3.85 -10.18
C ARG A 120 0.95 -3.30 -8.79
N MET A 121 0.98 -4.18 -7.80
CA MET A 121 0.94 -3.79 -6.39
C MET A 121 2.24 -4.17 -5.70
N MET A 122 2.72 -3.33 -4.80
CA MET A 122 3.76 -3.63 -3.83
C MET A 122 3.20 -3.40 -2.43
N THR A 123 3.47 -4.30 -1.50
CA THR A 123 2.94 -4.20 -0.12
C THR A 123 3.89 -4.85 0.88
N MET A 124 3.65 -4.65 2.17
CA MET A 124 4.46 -5.21 3.26
C MET A 124 3.59 -6.02 4.22
N ASP A 125 4.05 -7.23 4.55
CA ASP A 125 3.51 -8.09 5.61
C ASP A 125 1.97 -8.15 5.63
N LEU A 126 1.38 -8.60 4.51
CA LEU A 126 -0.05 -8.86 4.39
C LEU A 126 -0.53 -9.76 5.52
N HIS A 127 -1.75 -9.50 6.00
CA HIS A 127 -2.35 -10.30 7.07
C HIS A 127 -2.38 -11.80 6.73
N ALA A 128 -2.66 -12.13 5.47
CA ALA A 128 -2.55 -13.47 4.92
C ALA A 128 -1.84 -13.40 3.55
N GLY A 129 -0.84 -14.25 3.35
CA GLY A 129 -0.06 -14.27 2.10
C GLY A 129 -0.89 -14.60 0.86
N GLN A 130 -2.01 -15.31 1.03
CA GLN A 130 -2.96 -15.72 -0.01
C GLN A 130 -3.69 -14.53 -0.65
N ILE A 131 -3.73 -13.36 0.01
CA ILE A 131 -4.33 -12.14 -0.55
C ILE A 131 -3.69 -11.74 -1.88
N GLN A 132 -2.44 -12.14 -2.12
CA GLN A 132 -1.79 -11.98 -3.43
C GLN A 132 -2.64 -12.57 -4.58
N GLY A 133 -3.32 -13.70 -4.34
CA GLY A 133 -4.20 -14.34 -5.32
C GLY A 133 -5.52 -13.63 -5.57
N PHE A 134 -5.84 -12.54 -4.85
CA PHE A 134 -7.02 -11.72 -5.11
C PHE A 134 -6.83 -10.70 -6.23
N PHE A 135 -5.57 -10.42 -6.57
CA PHE A 135 -5.20 -9.46 -7.61
C PHE A 135 -4.99 -10.18 -8.94
N ASN A 136 -5.49 -9.55 -10.00
CA ASN A 136 -5.23 -9.98 -11.38
C ASN A 136 -3.93 -9.38 -11.95
N VAL A 137 -3.21 -8.61 -11.13
CA VAL A 137 -1.93 -7.98 -11.45
C VAL A 137 -0.83 -8.58 -10.57
N PRO A 138 0.44 -8.53 -10.99
CA PRO A 138 1.55 -8.95 -10.13
C PRO A 138 1.55 -8.21 -8.80
N VAL A 139 1.77 -8.95 -7.71
CA VAL A 139 1.89 -8.42 -6.35
C VAL A 139 3.27 -8.75 -5.81
N ASP A 140 4.03 -7.73 -5.41
CA ASP A 140 5.27 -7.89 -4.67
C ASP A 140 4.95 -7.78 -3.16
N HIS A 141 4.91 -8.93 -2.48
CA HIS A 141 4.68 -9.01 -1.03
C HIS A 141 6.02 -9.04 -0.30
N LEU A 142 6.42 -7.89 0.23
CA LEU A 142 7.67 -7.72 0.98
C LEU A 142 7.47 -8.07 2.46
N THR A 143 8.56 -8.36 3.16
CA THR A 143 8.54 -8.58 4.61
C THR A 143 9.52 -7.66 5.34
N ALA A 144 9.10 -7.12 6.49
CA ALA A 144 9.95 -6.35 7.38
C ALA A 144 10.84 -7.23 8.27
N ILE A 145 10.60 -8.55 8.32
CA ILE A 145 11.26 -9.47 9.25
C ILE A 145 12.79 -9.31 9.27
N PRO A 146 13.52 -9.34 8.13
CA PRO A 146 14.97 -9.19 8.15
C PRO A 146 15.44 -7.89 8.79
N LYS A 147 14.70 -6.79 8.59
CA LYS A 147 15.06 -5.48 9.17
C LYS A 147 14.74 -5.40 10.66
N ILE A 148 13.71 -6.10 11.11
CA ILE A 148 13.39 -6.24 12.54
C ILE A 148 14.48 -7.08 13.22
N ILE A 149 14.93 -8.17 12.61
CA ILE A 149 16.03 -9.00 13.11
C ILE A 149 17.33 -8.18 13.22
N ASP A 150 17.71 -7.47 12.15
CA ASP A 150 18.89 -6.59 12.15
C ASP A 150 18.85 -5.62 13.34
N TYR A 151 17.69 -5.00 13.59
CA TYR A 151 17.50 -4.07 14.69
C TYR A 151 17.61 -4.74 16.07
N ILE A 152 16.98 -5.91 16.26
CA ILE A 152 17.02 -6.64 17.53
C ILE A 152 18.44 -7.15 17.83
N ASN A 153 19.13 -7.68 16.82
CA ASN A 153 20.53 -8.12 16.96
C ASN A 153 21.44 -6.96 17.38
N GLY A 154 21.22 -5.77 16.83
CA GLY A 154 21.94 -4.56 17.22
C GLY A 154 21.71 -4.11 18.67
N LYS A 155 20.71 -4.65 19.39
CA LYS A 155 20.46 -4.35 20.80
C LYS A 155 21.27 -5.22 21.77
N ASN A 156 21.94 -6.29 21.31
CA ASN A 156 22.75 -7.19 22.13
C ASN A 156 22.03 -7.69 23.41
N ILE A 157 20.76 -8.07 23.28
CA ILE A 157 19.93 -8.54 24.41
C ILE A 157 20.41 -9.94 24.82
N LYS A 158 20.81 -10.11 26.08
CA LYS A 158 21.14 -11.41 26.65
C LYS A 158 19.86 -12.23 26.88
N ASP A 159 19.94 -13.54 26.64
CA ASP A 159 18.83 -14.49 26.85
C ASP A 159 17.53 -14.05 26.15
N LEU A 160 17.65 -13.56 24.91
CA LEU A 160 16.53 -13.10 24.09
C LEU A 160 15.52 -14.24 23.88
N VAL A 161 14.26 -13.99 24.24
CA VAL A 161 13.13 -14.87 23.97
C VAL A 161 12.12 -14.15 23.09
N ILE A 162 11.68 -14.79 22.01
CA ILE A 162 10.64 -14.29 21.11
C ILE A 162 9.32 -14.99 21.45
N VAL A 163 8.28 -14.20 21.69
CA VAL A 163 6.96 -14.70 22.08
C VAL A 163 5.93 -14.36 21.01
N ALA A 164 5.25 -15.37 20.49
CA ALA A 164 4.08 -15.17 19.63
C ALA A 164 2.88 -14.77 20.51
N PRO A 165 2.23 -13.63 20.27
CA PRO A 165 1.08 -13.20 21.07
C PRO A 165 -0.20 -14.02 20.78
N ASP A 166 -0.26 -14.71 19.63
CA ASP A 166 -1.40 -15.53 19.22
C ASP A 166 -0.94 -16.74 18.38
N SER A 167 -1.86 -17.71 18.21
CA SER A 167 -1.61 -18.94 17.45
C SER A 167 -1.50 -18.74 15.94
N GLY A 168 -2.10 -17.68 15.41
CA GLY A 168 -2.08 -17.34 13.98
C GLY A 168 -0.70 -16.90 13.48
N ARG A 169 0.17 -16.45 14.40
CA ARG A 169 1.53 -15.99 14.10
C ARG A 169 2.63 -17.02 14.40
N ARG A 170 2.29 -18.27 14.75
CA ARG A 170 3.28 -19.33 15.06
C ARG A 170 4.28 -19.58 13.93
N ALA A 171 3.88 -19.39 12.67
CA ALA A 171 4.79 -19.52 11.53
C ALA A 171 5.87 -18.42 11.48
N ASN A 172 5.61 -17.25 12.09
CA ASN A 172 6.52 -16.10 12.11
C ASN A 172 7.33 -15.99 13.42
N SER A 173 7.07 -16.87 14.40
CA SER A 173 7.81 -16.92 15.67
C SER A 173 8.98 -17.89 15.66
N GLY A 174 9.18 -18.63 14.58
CA GLY A 174 10.37 -19.47 14.35
C GLY A 174 11.57 -18.68 13.83
N LEU A 175 11.68 -17.41 14.25
CA LEU A 175 12.91 -16.63 14.11
C LEU A 175 14.10 -17.37 14.73
#